data_AF-A0A4Q9L8X1-F1
#
_entry.id   AF-A0A4Q9L8X1-F1
#
_cell.length_a   1.000
_cell.length_b   1.000
_cell.length_c   1.000
_cell.angle_alpha   90.00
_cell.angle_beta   90.00
_cell.angle_gamma   90.00
#
_symmetry.space_group_name_H-M   'P 1'
#
loop_
_entity.id
_entity.type
_entity.pdbx_description
1 polymer ?
#
loop_
_entity_poly.entity_id
_entity_poly.type
_entity_poly.pdbx_seq_one_letter_code
_entity_poly.pdbx_strand_id
1 'polypeptide(L)'
;MISQTNNYLNDDISYIEITGRSNSSRNNVFENLNTSKEKPLNFQQNIPIQLSVPAMEQLMNVLRNLLCGTKEELKYIFRRFNSLLNSIFCYFKKLTSRVNRSNFPIITQIIYIFVNLSANNLKYKKMMLHDEIIDGIIELTKFKNKKLELSILWLIINLSWKEEEGVKNRIKILKKKGLFNWLKFLEYNDPVFTDKVQTALENLSFYESK
;
A
#
# COMPACT_ATOMS: atom_id res chain seq x y z
N MET A 1 -12.91 -8.61 -22.34
CA MET A 1 -12.01 -7.42 -22.29
C MET A 1 -11.18 -7.46 -21.01
N ILE A 2 -10.20 -8.35 -20.94
CA ILE A 2 -9.24 -8.49 -19.82
C ILE A 2 -7.86 -8.48 -20.49
N SER A 3 -7.29 -7.30 -20.74
CA SER A 3 -5.97 -7.24 -21.44
C SER A 3 -5.21 -5.92 -21.25
N GLN A 4 -5.21 -5.32 -20.06
CA GLN A 4 -4.32 -4.18 -19.80
C GLN A 4 -3.54 -4.28 -18.48
N THR A 5 -3.90 -5.18 -17.56
CA THR A 5 -3.16 -5.39 -16.29
C THR A 5 -1.88 -6.21 -16.43
N ASN A 6 -1.69 -6.95 -17.54
CA ASN A 6 -0.55 -7.84 -17.73
C ASN A 6 0.71 -7.18 -18.32
N ASN A 7 0.67 -5.90 -18.71
CA ASN A 7 1.81 -5.23 -19.34
C ASN A 7 2.74 -4.49 -18.36
N TYR A 8 2.44 -4.44 -17.06
CA TYR A 8 3.23 -3.63 -16.11
C TYR A 8 4.46 -4.34 -15.52
N LEU A 9 4.79 -5.55 -16.00
CA LEU A 9 5.90 -6.36 -15.47
C LEU A 9 6.84 -6.94 -16.54
N ASN A 10 6.59 -6.73 -17.84
CA ASN A 10 7.35 -7.39 -18.90
C ASN A 10 8.60 -6.63 -19.36
N ASP A 11 8.77 -5.36 -18.99
CA ASP A 11 9.86 -4.54 -19.55
C ASP A 11 11.22 -4.69 -18.85
N ASP A 12 11.35 -5.51 -17.80
CA ASP A 12 12.61 -5.65 -17.04
C ASP A 12 13.09 -7.10 -16.79
N ILE A 13 12.53 -8.11 -17.48
CA ILE A 13 13.11 -9.47 -17.50
C ILE A 13 13.97 -9.64 -18.75
N SER A 14 14.99 -8.80 -18.87
CA SER A 14 16.13 -9.09 -19.74
C SER A 14 17.39 -8.94 -18.91
N TYR A 15 18.31 -9.89 -19.05
CA TYR A 15 19.51 -10.15 -18.24
C TYR A 15 19.29 -11.01 -17.00
N ILE A 16 19.45 -12.33 -17.16
CA ILE A 16 20.76 -12.98 -17.04
C ILE A 16 20.66 -14.38 -17.67
N GLU A 17 21.58 -14.64 -18.60
CA GLU A 17 21.80 -15.95 -19.23
C GLU A 17 22.14 -17.01 -18.18
N ILE A 18 21.53 -18.18 -18.37
CA ILE A 18 21.89 -19.41 -17.66
C ILE A 18 23.21 -19.90 -18.24
N THR A 19 24.28 -19.88 -17.44
CA THR A 19 25.43 -20.76 -17.65
C THR A 19 25.71 -21.53 -16.38
N GLY A 20 25.49 -22.85 -16.43
CA GLY A 20 25.64 -23.74 -15.28
C GLY A 20 27.08 -24.06 -14.92
N ARG A 21 27.27 -24.51 -13.67
CA ARG A 21 28.10 -25.67 -13.33
C ARG A 21 27.93 -26.04 -11.85
N SER A 22 27.69 -27.32 -11.64
CA SER A 22 27.77 -28.07 -10.40
C SER A 22 29.10 -27.86 -9.65
N ASN A 23 29.04 -27.78 -8.31
CA ASN A 23 29.96 -28.48 -7.39
C ASN A 23 29.54 -28.30 -5.91
N SER A 24 29.10 -29.42 -5.32
CA SER A 24 29.66 -30.07 -4.12
C SER A 24 30.27 -29.21 -2.99
N SER A 25 29.66 -29.38 -1.81
CA SER A 25 30.26 -29.50 -0.45
C SER A 25 30.22 -28.31 0.52
N ARG A 26 29.84 -28.67 1.76
CA ARG A 26 29.96 -27.99 3.08
C ARG A 26 28.75 -27.12 3.47
N ASN A 27 28.07 -27.29 4.61
CA ASN A 27 28.35 -28.04 5.84
C ASN A 27 27.02 -28.38 6.57
N ASN A 28 27.03 -29.54 7.22
CA ASN A 28 26.03 -30.05 8.16
C ASN A 28 25.94 -29.18 9.40
N VAL A 29 24.76 -28.59 9.69
CA VAL A 29 24.45 -28.03 11.03
C VAL A 29 23.00 -28.33 11.49
N PHE A 30 22.14 -28.98 10.70
CA PHE A 30 20.74 -29.22 11.10
C PHE A 30 20.26 -30.68 11.01
N GLU A 31 21.17 -31.65 11.04
CA GLU A 31 20.81 -33.04 11.35
C GLU A 31 20.88 -33.24 12.85
N ASN A 32 19.78 -32.97 13.56
CA ASN A 32 19.36 -33.62 14.81
C ASN A 32 18.26 -32.78 15.47
N LEU A 33 17.02 -32.90 14.99
CA LEU A 33 15.80 -32.50 15.73
C LEU A 33 14.57 -33.14 15.07
N ASN A 34 14.64 -34.44 14.73
CA ASN A 34 13.47 -35.21 14.27
C ASN A 34 13.41 -36.56 14.97
N THR A 35 13.07 -36.54 16.26
CA THR A 35 12.56 -37.69 16.99
C THR A 35 11.24 -37.33 17.69
N SER A 36 10.26 -36.95 16.88
CA SER A 36 8.85 -36.99 17.27
C SER A 36 8.07 -37.34 16.01
N LYS A 37 7.19 -38.35 16.11
CA LYS A 37 6.30 -38.79 15.04
C LYS A 37 5.22 -37.73 14.80
N GLU A 38 5.60 -36.56 14.32
CA GLU A 38 4.64 -35.60 13.80
C GLU A 38 4.39 -35.94 12.34
N LYS A 39 3.14 -36.35 12.05
CA LYS A 39 2.67 -36.44 10.67
C LYS A 39 2.97 -35.08 10.00
N PRO A 40 3.59 -35.04 8.82
CA PRO A 40 3.78 -33.78 8.12
C PRO A 40 2.43 -33.10 7.97
N LEU A 41 2.30 -31.88 8.49
CA LEU A 41 1.09 -31.07 8.30
C LEU A 41 0.85 -30.94 6.80
N ASN A 42 -0.14 -31.66 6.31
CA ASN A 42 -0.50 -31.63 4.90
C ASN A 42 -1.32 -30.36 4.65
N PHE A 43 -0.64 -29.25 4.36
CA PHE A 43 -1.25 -27.94 4.05
C PHE A 43 -2.02 -27.92 2.71
N GLN A 44 -2.27 -29.07 2.07
CA GLN A 44 -2.97 -29.15 0.79
C GLN A 44 -4.50 -29.05 0.87
N GLN A 45 -5.09 -28.80 2.05
CA GLN A 45 -6.48 -28.39 2.10
C GLN A 45 -6.58 -26.88 1.87
N ASN A 46 -6.84 -26.50 0.61
CA ASN A 46 -7.36 -25.18 0.23
C ASN A 46 -8.77 -25.00 0.83
N ILE A 47 -8.87 -24.92 2.15
CA ILE A 47 -10.02 -24.31 2.80
C ILE A 47 -9.88 -22.82 2.48
N PRO A 48 -10.82 -22.18 1.77
CA PRO A 48 -10.80 -20.74 1.63
C PRO A 48 -10.92 -20.17 3.06
N ILE A 49 -9.81 -19.73 3.63
CA ILE A 49 -9.79 -19.16 4.97
C ILE A 49 -10.54 -17.83 4.87
N GLN A 50 -11.83 -17.85 5.19
CA GLN A 50 -12.61 -16.63 5.35
C GLN A 50 -12.26 -16.04 6.70
N LEU A 51 -11.22 -15.20 6.70
CA LEU A 51 -10.79 -14.49 7.89
C LEU A 51 -11.88 -13.50 8.34
N SER A 52 -12.09 -13.42 9.66
CA SER A 52 -12.94 -12.40 10.26
C SER A 52 -12.37 -11.00 10.05
N VAL A 53 -13.20 -9.96 10.18
CA VAL A 53 -12.75 -8.56 10.05
C VAL A 53 -11.56 -8.25 10.98
N PRO A 54 -11.58 -8.61 12.28
CA PRO A 54 -10.42 -8.38 13.15
C PRO A 54 -9.17 -9.13 12.69
N ALA A 55 -9.30 -10.38 12.23
CA ALA A 55 -8.16 -11.15 11.75
C ALA A 55 -7.55 -10.51 10.47
N MET A 56 -8.40 -10.01 9.56
CA MET A 56 -7.93 -9.29 8.38
C MET A 56 -7.29 -7.94 8.72
N GLU A 57 -7.81 -7.22 9.71
CA GLU A 57 -7.18 -5.99 10.20
C GLU A 57 -5.77 -6.28 10.71
N GLN A 58 -5.60 -7.32 11.54
CA GLN A 58 -4.30 -7.72 12.06
C GLN A 58 -3.34 -8.17 10.96
N LEU A 59 -3.82 -8.94 9.99
CA LEU A 59 -3.02 -9.31 8.82
C LEU A 59 -2.53 -8.07 8.06
N MET A 60 -3.42 -7.11 7.78
CA MET A 60 -3.04 -5.88 7.10
C MET A 60 -2.09 -5.02 7.94
N ASN A 61 -2.22 -5.03 9.27
CA ASN A 61 -1.27 -4.35 10.16
C ASN A 61 0.13 -4.99 10.12
N VAL A 62 0.22 -6.32 10.04
CA VAL A 62 1.52 -7.00 9.82
C VAL A 62 2.11 -6.61 8.46
N LEU A 63 1.30 -6.60 7.40
CA LEU A 63 1.76 -6.18 6.07
C LEU A 63 2.20 -4.71 6.05
N ARG A 64 1.48 -3.82 6.75
CA ARG A 64 1.86 -2.42 6.93
C ARG A 64 3.25 -2.27 7.52
N ASN A 65 3.55 -3.02 8.57
CA ASN A 65 4.86 -2.97 9.23
C ASN A 65 5.95 -3.59 8.34
N LEU A 66 5.66 -4.72 7.67
CA LEU A 66 6.58 -5.34 6.72
C LEU A 66 6.94 -4.42 5.55
N LEU A 67 5.97 -3.62 5.08
CA LEU A 67 6.15 -2.68 3.97
C LEU A 67 6.59 -1.28 4.43
N CYS A 68 6.95 -1.12 5.71
CA CYS A 68 7.57 0.07 6.28
C CYS A 68 9.11 -0.03 6.20
N GLY A 69 9.63 -0.29 5.01
CA GLY A 69 11.06 -0.55 4.80
C GLY A 69 11.71 0.42 3.81
N THR A 70 13.03 0.30 3.70
CA THR A 70 13.84 0.95 2.69
C THR A 70 13.51 0.46 1.28
N LYS A 71 13.98 1.18 0.26
CA LYS A 71 13.80 0.81 -1.15
C LYS A 71 14.33 -0.60 -1.47
N GLU A 72 15.47 -0.98 -0.90
CA GLU A 72 16.08 -2.30 -1.15
C GLU A 72 15.32 -3.43 -0.44
N GLU A 73 14.84 -3.21 0.79
CA GLU A 73 13.99 -4.17 1.50
C GLU A 73 12.68 -4.42 0.74
N LEU A 74 12.03 -3.34 0.28
CA LEU A 74 10.81 -3.45 -0.54
C LEU A 74 11.08 -4.19 -1.86
N LYS A 75 12.23 -3.93 -2.51
CA LYS A 75 12.63 -4.65 -3.73
C LYS A 75 12.80 -6.15 -3.44
N TYR A 76 13.45 -6.51 -2.33
CA TYR A 76 13.62 -7.90 -1.93
C TYR A 76 12.27 -8.57 -1.64
N ILE A 77 11.40 -7.92 -0.86
CA ILE A 77 10.06 -8.42 -0.50
C ILE A 77 9.24 -8.66 -1.77
N PHE A 78 9.14 -7.68 -2.66
CA PHE A 78 8.35 -7.81 -3.88
C PHE A 78 8.97 -8.75 -4.90
N ARG A 79 10.29 -8.99 -4.88
CA ARG A 79 10.89 -10.07 -5.66
C ARG A 79 10.46 -11.44 -5.14
N ARG A 80 10.41 -11.63 -3.82
CA ARG A 80 10.03 -12.90 -3.20
C ARG A 80 8.53 -13.18 -3.21
N PHE A 81 7.73 -12.12 -3.11
CA PHE A 81 6.26 -12.13 -3.06
C PHE A 81 5.69 -11.19 -4.13
N ASN A 82 5.95 -11.51 -5.39
CA ASN A 82 5.63 -10.65 -6.55
C ASN A 82 4.13 -10.30 -6.71
N SER A 83 3.23 -11.13 -6.19
CA SER A 83 1.78 -10.90 -6.22
C SER A 83 1.25 -10.14 -5.01
N LEU A 84 2.08 -9.86 -4.00
CA LEU A 84 1.64 -9.24 -2.74
C LEU A 84 1.01 -7.87 -2.98
N LEU A 85 1.72 -7.01 -3.72
CA LEU A 85 1.26 -5.65 -3.99
C LEU A 85 -0.04 -5.65 -4.80
N ASN A 86 -0.12 -6.48 -5.83
CA ASN A 86 -1.33 -6.64 -6.65
C ASN A 86 -2.51 -7.17 -5.82
N SER A 87 -2.26 -8.11 -4.92
CA SER A 87 -3.29 -8.65 -4.00
C SER A 87 -3.83 -7.56 -3.08
N ILE A 88 -2.95 -6.71 -2.53
CA ILE A 88 -3.36 -5.57 -1.69
C ILE A 88 -4.24 -4.60 -2.47
N PHE A 89 -3.88 -4.26 -3.71
CA PHE A 89 -4.71 -3.36 -4.55
C PHE A 89 -6.03 -3.98 -4.96
N CYS A 90 -6.05 -5.24 -5.37
CA CYS A 90 -7.29 -5.93 -5.70
C CYS A 90 -8.23 -5.97 -4.50
N TYR A 91 -7.68 -6.20 -3.30
CA TYR A 91 -8.46 -6.20 -2.07
C TYR A 91 -8.96 -4.80 -1.71
N PHE A 92 -8.12 -3.77 -1.80
CA PHE A 92 -8.52 -2.37 -1.64
C PHE A 92 -9.69 -2.01 -2.55
N LYS A 93 -9.54 -2.27 -3.86
CA LYS A 93 -10.57 -2.03 -4.88
C LYS A 93 -11.87 -2.75 -4.56
N LYS A 94 -11.80 -4.00 -4.11
CA LYS A 94 -12.99 -4.75 -3.67
C LYS A 94 -13.70 -4.03 -2.51
N LEU A 95 -12.94 -3.61 -1.50
CA LEU A 95 -13.48 -2.94 -0.31
C LEU A 95 -14.06 -1.56 -0.60
N THR A 96 -13.50 -0.82 -1.56
CA THR A 96 -13.96 0.52 -1.94
C THR A 96 -15.08 0.51 -2.98
N SER A 97 -15.21 -0.54 -3.79
CA SER A 97 -16.33 -0.67 -4.74
C SER A 97 -17.72 -0.74 -4.08
N ARG A 98 -17.76 -1.25 -2.85
CA ARG A 98 -18.97 -1.35 -2.01
C ARG A 98 -18.56 -1.13 -0.56
N VAL A 99 -18.38 0.13 -0.19
CA VAL A 99 -17.89 0.50 1.13
C VAL A 99 -18.85 0.02 2.22
N ASN A 100 -18.33 -0.78 3.13
CA ASN A 100 -19.01 -1.20 4.36
C ASN A 100 -18.20 -0.71 5.56
N ARG A 101 -18.86 -0.02 6.50
CA ARG A 101 -18.20 0.57 7.68
C ARG A 101 -17.49 -0.46 8.55
N SER A 102 -17.95 -1.71 8.55
CA SER A 102 -17.25 -2.81 9.25
C SER A 102 -15.84 -3.05 8.72
N ASN A 103 -15.55 -2.69 7.46
CA ASN A 103 -14.23 -2.84 6.85
C ASN A 103 -13.31 -1.64 7.07
N PHE A 104 -13.77 -0.55 7.69
CA PHE A 104 -12.94 0.64 7.93
C PHE A 104 -11.62 0.35 8.64
N PRO A 105 -11.53 -0.53 9.65
CA PRO A 105 -10.26 -0.85 10.27
C PRO A 105 -9.27 -1.48 9.27
N ILE A 106 -9.74 -2.40 8.43
CA ILE A 106 -8.93 -3.04 7.38
C ILE A 106 -8.47 -2.01 6.35
N ILE A 107 -9.40 -1.19 5.83
CA ILE A 107 -9.11 -0.16 4.83
C ILE A 107 -8.10 0.84 5.38
N THR A 108 -8.24 1.24 6.64
CA THR A 108 -7.29 2.15 7.31
C THR A 108 -5.87 1.58 7.28
N GLN A 109 -5.69 0.29 7.59
CA GLN A 109 -4.36 -0.34 7.51
C GLN A 109 -3.81 -0.37 6.07
N ILE A 110 -4.68 -0.60 5.07
CA ILE A 110 -4.29 -0.56 3.66
C ILE A 110 -3.86 0.84 3.23
N ILE A 111 -4.57 1.89 3.65
CA ILE A 111 -4.14 3.26 3.38
C ILE A 111 -2.79 3.55 4.05
N TYR A 112 -2.53 3.06 5.25
CA TYR A 112 -1.19 3.18 5.84
C TYR A 112 -0.10 2.38 5.11
N ILE A 113 -0.43 1.23 4.48
CA ILE A 113 0.50 0.57 3.53
C ILE A 113 0.83 1.55 2.39
N PHE A 114 -0.17 2.23 1.83
CA PHE A 114 0.04 3.21 0.77
C PHE A 114 0.87 4.42 1.23
N VAL A 115 0.65 4.89 2.46
CA VAL A 115 1.47 5.93 3.11
C VAL A 115 2.93 5.49 3.15
N ASN A 116 3.22 4.29 3.67
CA ASN A 116 4.57 3.76 3.80
C ASN A 116 5.27 3.64 2.44
N LEU A 117 4.59 3.06 1.44
CA LEU A 117 5.11 2.95 0.08
C LEU A 117 5.38 4.33 -0.54
N SER A 118 4.54 5.33 -0.23
CA SER A 118 4.62 6.67 -0.81
C SER A 118 5.55 7.62 -0.06
N ALA A 119 6.19 7.21 1.03
CA ALA A 119 7.03 8.12 1.83
C ALA A 119 8.17 8.72 1.00
N ASN A 120 9.00 7.88 0.36
CA ASN A 120 10.21 8.32 -0.33
C ASN A 120 10.46 7.59 -1.68
N ASN A 121 9.39 7.13 -2.34
CA ASN A 121 9.53 6.39 -3.60
C ASN A 121 8.57 6.90 -4.68
N LEU A 122 9.13 7.58 -5.69
CA LEU A 122 8.37 8.19 -6.78
C LEU A 122 7.54 7.17 -7.58
N LYS A 123 8.02 5.92 -7.74
CA LYS A 123 7.26 4.84 -8.40
C LYS A 123 5.93 4.61 -7.69
N TYR A 124 5.98 4.48 -6.37
CA TYR A 124 4.78 4.21 -5.59
C TYR A 124 3.88 5.45 -5.45
N LYS A 125 4.45 6.67 -5.36
CA LYS A 125 3.66 7.91 -5.42
C LYS A 125 2.86 8.03 -6.73
N LYS A 126 3.49 7.73 -7.89
CA LYS A 126 2.80 7.72 -9.20
C LYS A 126 1.68 6.68 -9.23
N MET A 127 1.94 5.50 -8.71
CA MET A 127 0.96 4.41 -8.64
C MET A 127 -0.26 4.77 -7.79
N MET A 128 -0.10 5.49 -6.67
CA MET A 128 -1.24 5.92 -5.83
C MET A 128 -2.19 6.91 -6.53
N LEU A 129 -1.75 7.53 -7.62
CA LEU A 129 -2.55 8.48 -8.40
C LEU A 129 -3.30 7.82 -9.56
N HIS A 130 -3.17 6.50 -9.74
CA HIS A 130 -3.94 5.78 -10.74
C HIS A 130 -5.43 5.84 -10.39
N ASP A 131 -6.28 6.02 -11.42
CA ASP A 131 -7.71 6.30 -11.23
C ASP A 131 -8.40 5.32 -10.28
N GLU A 132 -8.15 4.01 -10.42
CA GLU A 132 -8.78 3.01 -9.56
C GLU A 132 -8.43 3.14 -8.07
N ILE A 133 -7.21 3.58 -7.75
CA ILE A 133 -6.78 3.76 -6.35
C ILE A 133 -7.30 5.09 -5.84
N ILE A 134 -7.09 6.18 -6.58
CA ILE A 134 -7.49 7.51 -6.13
C ILE A 134 -9.01 7.64 -6.05
N ASP A 135 -9.78 7.06 -6.97
CA ASP A 135 -11.24 7.06 -6.92
C ASP A 135 -11.75 6.24 -5.74
N GLY A 136 -11.08 5.13 -5.39
CA GLY A 136 -11.32 4.40 -4.16
C GLY A 136 -11.09 5.25 -2.91
N ILE A 137 -10.05 6.09 -2.90
CA ILE A 137 -9.79 7.05 -1.81
C ILE A 137 -10.87 8.13 -1.76
N ILE A 138 -11.30 8.67 -2.91
CA ILE A 138 -12.40 9.65 -2.98
C ILE A 138 -13.71 9.04 -2.46
N GLU A 139 -14.00 7.79 -2.77
CA GLU A 139 -15.21 7.14 -2.24
C GLU A 139 -15.20 7.12 -0.70
N LEU A 140 -14.03 6.91 -0.09
CA LEU A 140 -13.86 6.87 1.36
C LEU A 140 -14.06 8.24 2.02
N THR A 141 -13.83 9.36 1.33
CA THR A 141 -14.00 10.72 1.89
C THR A 141 -15.47 11.08 2.15
N LYS A 142 -16.42 10.32 1.59
CA LYS A 142 -17.86 10.47 1.85
C LYS A 142 -18.28 9.99 3.24
N PHE A 143 -17.39 9.31 3.96
CA PHE A 143 -17.69 8.70 5.25
C PHE A 143 -16.91 9.38 6.37
N LYS A 144 -17.63 9.89 7.38
CA LYS A 144 -17.01 10.49 8.55
C LYS A 144 -16.41 9.40 9.46
N ASN A 145 -15.08 9.25 9.42
CA ASN A 145 -14.34 8.37 10.30
C ASN A 145 -12.93 8.92 10.54
N LYS A 146 -12.70 9.47 11.73
CA LYS A 146 -11.44 10.16 12.08
C LYS A 146 -10.17 9.35 11.79
N LYS A 147 -10.14 8.04 12.08
CA LYS A 147 -8.96 7.19 11.84
C LYS A 147 -8.68 7.01 10.35
N LEU A 148 -9.73 6.77 9.57
CA LEU A 148 -9.65 6.65 8.12
C LEU A 148 -9.23 7.97 7.48
N GLU A 149 -9.86 9.07 7.85
CA GLU A 149 -9.54 10.41 7.33
C GLU A 149 -8.10 10.80 7.66
N LEU A 150 -7.62 10.52 8.89
CA LEU A 150 -6.22 10.74 9.27
C LEU A 150 -5.25 9.93 8.41
N SER A 151 -5.58 8.68 8.06
CA SER A 151 -4.74 7.88 7.17
C SER A 151 -4.68 8.47 5.75
N ILE A 152 -5.80 8.98 5.24
CA ILE A 152 -5.89 9.65 3.93
C ILE A 152 -5.10 10.97 3.96
N LEU A 153 -5.17 11.73 5.05
CA LEU A 153 -4.37 12.95 5.28
C LEU A 153 -2.88 12.66 5.16
N TRP A 154 -2.38 11.64 5.86
CA TRP A 154 -0.98 11.22 5.76
C TRP A 154 -0.57 10.86 4.33
N LEU A 155 -1.46 10.16 3.59
CA LEU A 155 -1.18 9.82 2.20
C LEU A 155 -1.11 11.08 1.34
N ILE A 156 -2.03 12.03 1.51
CA ILE A 156 -2.01 13.31 0.79
C ILE A 156 -0.71 14.07 1.08
N ILE A 157 -0.28 14.14 2.34
CA ILE A 157 0.97 14.79 2.74
C ILE A 157 2.15 14.15 1.98
N ASN A 158 2.25 12.83 1.98
CA ASN A 158 3.32 12.12 1.26
C ASN A 158 3.26 12.35 -0.26
N LEU A 159 2.09 12.39 -0.86
CA LEU A 159 1.94 12.62 -2.31
C LEU A 159 2.19 14.07 -2.73
N SER A 160 2.03 15.01 -1.80
CA SER A 160 2.18 16.46 -2.04
C SER A 160 3.42 17.06 -1.39
N TRP A 161 4.32 16.22 -0.85
CA TRP A 161 5.55 16.69 -0.21
C TRP A 161 6.32 17.63 -1.12
N LYS A 162 6.62 18.82 -0.60
CA LYS A 162 7.32 19.90 -1.30
C LYS A 162 8.71 19.42 -1.72
N GLU A 163 9.30 20.08 -2.71
CA GLU A 163 10.69 19.82 -3.16
C GLU A 163 10.92 18.50 -3.91
N GLU A 164 9.92 17.61 -4.02
CA GLU A 164 10.03 16.39 -4.80
C GLU A 164 9.76 16.58 -6.29
N GLU A 165 10.49 15.83 -7.12
CA GLU A 165 10.25 15.79 -8.57
C GLU A 165 8.79 15.42 -8.89
N GLY A 166 8.17 16.14 -9.83
CA GLY A 166 6.81 15.86 -10.30
C GLY A 166 5.68 16.23 -9.34
N VAL A 167 5.98 16.83 -8.18
CA VAL A 167 4.99 17.23 -7.17
C VAL A 167 3.89 18.14 -7.74
N LYS A 168 4.23 19.07 -8.65
CA LYS A 168 3.26 19.95 -9.33
C LYS A 168 2.12 19.17 -9.99
N ASN A 169 2.47 18.11 -10.72
CA ASN A 169 1.48 17.27 -11.39
C ASN A 169 0.65 16.47 -10.39
N ARG A 170 1.28 15.94 -9.32
CA ARG A 170 0.57 15.23 -8.25
C ARG A 170 -0.46 16.12 -7.57
N ILE A 171 -0.07 17.33 -7.18
CA ILE A 171 -0.97 18.33 -6.59
C ILE A 171 -2.15 18.63 -7.53
N LYS A 172 -1.89 18.85 -8.83
CA LYS A 172 -2.93 19.09 -9.82
C LYS A 172 -3.96 17.95 -9.87
N ILE A 173 -3.50 16.70 -9.81
CA ILE A 173 -4.38 15.51 -9.79
C ILE A 173 -5.19 15.45 -8.50
N LEU A 174 -4.55 15.58 -7.33
CA LEU A 174 -5.22 15.55 -6.02
C LEU A 174 -6.32 16.62 -5.93
N LYS A 175 -6.04 17.83 -6.42
CA LYS A 175 -7.01 18.93 -6.48
C LYS A 175 -8.15 18.65 -7.46
N LYS A 176 -7.83 18.18 -8.67
CA LYS A 176 -8.85 17.82 -9.68
C LYS A 176 -9.81 16.74 -9.17
N LYS A 177 -9.33 15.80 -8.35
CA LYS A 177 -10.14 14.76 -7.70
C LYS A 177 -10.94 15.26 -6.47
N GLY A 178 -10.81 16.53 -6.10
CA GLY A 178 -11.62 17.17 -5.05
C GLY A 178 -11.05 17.09 -3.63
N LEU A 179 -9.85 16.51 -3.43
CA LEU A 179 -9.27 16.32 -2.09
C LEU A 179 -8.95 17.64 -1.38
N PHE A 180 -8.60 18.69 -2.13
CA PHE A 180 -8.35 20.00 -1.54
C PHE A 180 -9.61 20.61 -0.91
N ASN A 181 -10.75 20.49 -1.58
CA ASN A 181 -12.01 20.96 -1.01
C ASN A 181 -12.42 20.10 0.19
N TRP A 182 -12.28 18.78 0.09
CA TRP A 182 -12.55 17.87 1.21
C TRP A 182 -11.75 18.24 2.47
N LEU A 183 -10.45 18.54 2.35
CA LEU A 183 -9.60 18.96 3.48
C LEU A 183 -10.14 20.21 4.19
N LYS A 184 -10.69 21.19 3.45
CA LYS A 184 -11.25 22.42 4.04
C LYS A 184 -12.48 22.18 4.90
N PHE A 185 -13.18 21.06 4.69
CA PHE A 185 -14.38 20.70 5.45
C PHE A 185 -14.10 19.72 6.59
N LEU A 186 -12.83 19.36 6.84
CA LEU A 186 -12.46 18.51 7.97
C LEU A 186 -12.38 19.34 9.25
N GLU A 187 -13.29 19.06 10.19
CA GLU A 187 -13.37 19.75 11.47
C GLU A 187 -13.26 18.76 12.63
N TYR A 188 -12.19 18.88 13.42
CA TYR A 188 -11.95 18.09 14.62
C TYR A 188 -11.34 18.95 15.73
N ASN A 189 -11.80 18.72 16.97
CA ASN A 189 -11.16 19.26 18.17
C ASN A 189 -9.96 18.38 18.59
N ASP A 190 -8.97 18.26 17.70
CA ASP A 190 -7.74 17.51 17.94
C ASP A 190 -6.56 18.28 17.32
N PRO A 191 -5.66 18.84 18.14
CA PRO A 191 -4.53 19.64 17.66
C PRO A 191 -3.64 18.89 16.66
N VAL A 192 -3.41 17.59 16.86
CA VAL A 192 -2.56 16.78 15.97
C VAL A 192 -3.24 16.57 14.63
N PHE A 193 -4.54 16.35 14.63
CA PHE A 193 -5.30 16.22 13.40
C PHE A 193 -5.31 17.55 12.63
N THR A 194 -5.58 18.66 13.31
CA THR A 194 -5.62 20.01 12.73
C THR A 194 -4.27 20.40 12.12
N ASP A 195 -3.16 20.12 12.80
CA ASP A 195 -1.80 20.33 12.26
C ASP A 195 -1.57 19.57 10.95
N LYS A 196 -2.06 18.33 10.84
CA LYS A 196 -1.94 17.52 9.63
C LYS A 196 -2.83 18.03 8.50
N VAL A 197 -4.04 18.50 8.81
CA VAL A 197 -4.92 19.18 7.82
C VAL A 197 -4.21 20.42 7.27
N GLN A 198 -3.65 21.25 8.15
CA GLN A 198 -2.94 22.46 7.76
C GLN A 198 -1.73 22.16 6.88
N THR A 199 -0.90 21.18 7.28
CA THR A 199 0.24 20.70 6.47
C THR A 199 -0.21 20.27 5.07
N ALA A 200 -1.29 19.48 4.96
CA ALA A 200 -1.81 19.01 3.69
C ALA A 200 -2.32 20.17 2.80
N LEU A 201 -3.04 21.13 3.39
CA LEU A 201 -3.54 22.31 2.68
C LEU A 201 -2.39 23.16 2.13
N GLU A 202 -1.36 23.41 2.94
CA GLU A 202 -0.17 24.17 2.52
C GLU A 202 0.61 23.49 1.40
N ASN A 203 0.73 22.16 1.46
CA ASN A 203 1.38 21.41 0.38
C ASN A 203 0.60 21.53 -0.93
N LEU A 204 -0.73 21.46 -0.88
CA LEU A 204 -1.59 21.56 -2.07
C LEU A 204 -1.71 22.98 -2.63
N SER A 205 -1.46 24.02 -1.84
CA SER A 205 -1.46 25.43 -2.29
C SER A 205 -0.08 25.94 -2.75
N PHE A 206 0.99 25.20 -2.48
CA PHE A 206 2.38 25.66 -2.68
C PHE A 206 2.70 26.20 -4.09
N TYR A 207 2.06 25.65 -5.14
CA TYR A 207 2.28 26.08 -6.53
C TYR A 207 1.16 26.94 -7.12
N GLU A 208 0.24 27.45 -6.29
CA GLU A 208 -0.74 28.46 -6.74
C GLU A 208 -0.14 29.88 -6.78
N SER A 209 0.99 30.09 -6.12
CA SER A 209 1.59 31.41 -5.87
C SER A 209 2.69 31.82 -6.87
N LYS A 210 2.75 31.22 -8.06
CA LYS A 210 3.73 31.59 -9.12
C LYS A 210 3.11 31.64 -10.50
#